data_AF-A0AAW1KFR0-F1
#
_entry.id   AF-A0AAW1KFR0-F1
#
_cell.length_a   1.000
_cell.length_b   1.000
_cell.length_c   1.000
_cell.angle_alpha   90.00
_cell.angle_beta   90.00
_cell.angle_gamma   90.00
#
_symmetry.space_group_name_H-M   'P 1'
#
loop_
_entity.id
_entity.type
_entity.pdbx_description
1 polymer ?
#
loop_
_entity_poly.entity_id
_entity_poly.type
_entity_poly.pdbx_seq_one_letter_code
_entity_poly.pdbx_strand_id
1 'polypeptide(L)'
;MIVGYFSIPHFGNPSITDNKNSAISIFLSYVGLQQINTVVNSRGRLLDLVLTDFPHVSLARDDVPLVDEDPYHPNIQLLLSLTCITSPTLSSNTTARVYNFRKADYVNIYNTILNTNWSYIENYNDIDDAYTSFYNVLYNSFTLYVPLKSNTTYHYTVWFTREHICDIKLKNHYHSQYRGTKSPYDLNIFKELRRKIKVNSKLLFDSYASDLQSSITTNPKKFWQFVRTAKSDTGAPGSITSTKGELLEQPLAIVNAFQ
;
A
#
# COMPACT_ATOMS: atom_id res chain seq x y z
N MET A 1 -11.46 13.34 -11.72
CA MET A 1 -10.13 13.92 -12.03
C MET A 1 -9.47 13.20 -13.21
N ILE A 2 -8.97 13.95 -14.18
CA ILE A 2 -8.23 13.49 -15.36
C ILE A 2 -6.87 14.18 -15.34
N VAL A 3 -5.78 13.42 -15.51
CA VAL A 3 -4.41 13.95 -15.56
C VAL A 3 -3.75 13.42 -16.82
N GLY A 4 -3.13 14.29 -17.61
CA GLY A 4 -2.44 13.86 -18.81
C GLY A 4 -1.78 14.97 -19.60
N TYR A 5 -1.10 14.55 -20.67
CA TYR A 5 -0.47 15.43 -21.65
C TYR A 5 -1.44 15.71 -22.79
N PHE A 6 -1.86 16.95 -22.95
CA PHE A 6 -2.86 17.32 -23.95
C PHE A 6 -2.24 18.05 -25.16
N SER A 7 -0.96 18.41 -25.09
CA SER A 7 -0.25 19.13 -26.17
C SER A 7 -0.96 20.43 -26.59
N ILE A 8 -1.54 21.18 -25.64
CA ILE A 8 -2.26 22.43 -25.92
C ILE A 8 -1.47 23.60 -25.32
N PRO A 9 -0.47 24.15 -26.05
CA PRO A 9 0.48 25.13 -25.49
C PRO A 9 -0.14 26.49 -25.12
N HIS A 10 -1.34 26.79 -25.59
CA HIS A 10 -2.02 28.08 -25.41
C HIS A 10 -3.34 27.95 -24.66
N PHE A 11 -3.52 26.90 -23.87
CA PHE A 11 -4.72 26.70 -23.07
C PHE A 11 -4.98 27.94 -22.17
N GLY A 12 -6.17 28.53 -22.28
CA GLY A 12 -6.58 29.70 -21.47
C GLY A 12 -6.13 31.07 -21.99
N ASN A 13 -5.43 31.17 -23.14
CA ASN A 13 -5.10 32.46 -23.74
C ASN A 13 -6.25 32.94 -24.65
N PRO A 14 -7.01 33.99 -24.28
CA PRO A 14 -8.15 34.47 -25.07
C PRO A 14 -7.74 35.13 -26.40
N SER A 15 -6.45 35.45 -26.58
CA SER A 15 -5.92 36.09 -27.79
C SER A 15 -5.53 35.10 -28.89
N ILE A 16 -5.55 33.79 -28.62
CA ILE A 16 -5.14 32.73 -29.56
C ILE A 16 -6.31 31.75 -29.77
N THR A 17 -7.01 31.91 -30.89
CA THR A 17 -8.08 31.01 -31.32
C THR A 17 -7.48 29.75 -31.96
N ASP A 18 -7.30 28.70 -31.16
CA ASP A 18 -7.01 27.36 -31.65
C ASP A 18 -8.29 26.51 -31.54
N ASN A 19 -8.66 25.79 -32.60
CA ASN A 19 -9.81 24.89 -32.63
C ASN A 19 -9.76 23.87 -31.47
N LYS A 20 -8.56 23.44 -31.07
CA LYS A 20 -8.36 22.53 -29.93
C LYS A 20 -8.68 23.21 -28.59
N ASN A 21 -8.28 24.47 -28.42
CA ASN A 21 -8.59 25.27 -27.22
C ASN A 21 -10.10 25.45 -27.05
N SER A 22 -10.80 25.76 -28.15
CA SER A 22 -12.26 25.92 -28.13
C SER A 22 -12.96 24.61 -27.80
N ALA A 23 -12.56 23.50 -28.44
CA ALA A 23 -13.16 22.19 -28.20
C ALA A 23 -12.98 21.73 -26.74
N ILE A 24 -11.78 21.87 -26.17
CA ILE A 24 -11.55 21.47 -24.78
C ILE A 24 -12.28 22.40 -23.81
N SER A 25 -12.36 23.70 -24.08
CA SER A 25 -13.09 24.64 -23.22
C SER A 25 -14.59 24.33 -23.17
N ILE A 26 -15.17 23.95 -24.31
CA ILE A 26 -16.57 23.50 -24.40
C ILE A 26 -16.76 22.17 -23.66
N PHE A 27 -15.83 21.23 -23.81
CA PHE A 27 -15.88 19.97 -23.09
C PHE A 27 -15.82 20.16 -21.57
N LEU A 28 -14.93 21.04 -21.09
CA LEU A 28 -14.78 21.33 -19.67
C LEU A 28 -16.02 22.00 -19.09
N SER A 29 -16.62 22.94 -19.82
CA SER A 29 -17.87 23.57 -19.37
C SER A 29 -19.05 22.59 -19.38
N TYR A 30 -19.11 21.68 -20.36
CA TYR A 30 -20.15 20.66 -20.45
C TYR A 30 -20.07 19.62 -19.33
N VAL A 31 -18.87 19.14 -19.01
CA VAL A 31 -18.64 18.12 -17.97
C VAL A 31 -18.50 18.73 -16.56
N GLY A 32 -18.34 20.06 -16.46
CA GLY A 32 -18.15 20.75 -15.18
C GLY A 32 -16.76 20.56 -14.57
N LEU A 33 -15.74 20.31 -15.40
CA LEU A 33 -14.36 20.12 -14.96
C LEU A 33 -13.57 21.43 -15.06
N GLN A 34 -12.66 21.64 -14.12
CA GLN A 34 -11.77 22.80 -14.10
C GLN A 34 -10.31 22.37 -14.24
N GLN A 35 -9.53 23.17 -14.97
CA GLN A 35 -8.09 23.00 -15.08
C GLN A 35 -7.39 23.66 -13.88
N ILE A 36 -6.65 22.88 -13.10
CA ILE A 36 -6.01 23.35 -11.86
C ILE A 36 -4.48 23.38 -11.90
N ASN A 37 -3.84 22.82 -12.93
CA ASN A 37 -2.38 22.90 -13.03
C ASN A 37 -1.95 24.36 -13.29
N THR A 38 -0.98 24.82 -12.52
CA THR A 38 -0.32 26.14 -12.65
C THR A 38 1.17 26.03 -12.94
N VAL A 39 1.73 24.82 -12.93
CA VAL A 39 3.15 24.58 -13.14
C VAL A 39 3.45 24.63 -14.64
N VAL A 40 4.23 25.63 -15.04
CA VAL A 40 4.70 25.81 -16.42
C VAL A 40 6.04 25.13 -16.64
N ASN A 41 6.29 24.70 -17.86
CA ASN A 41 7.58 24.13 -18.26
C ASN A 41 8.68 25.20 -18.42
N SER A 42 9.89 24.77 -18.76
CA SER A 42 11.06 25.64 -19.01
C SER A 42 10.85 26.74 -20.05
N ARG A 43 9.81 26.63 -20.90
CA ARG A 43 9.44 27.61 -21.94
C ARG A 43 8.20 28.44 -21.58
N GLY A 44 7.76 28.40 -20.32
CA GLY A 44 6.58 29.14 -19.85
C GLY A 44 5.26 28.61 -20.42
N ARG A 45 5.22 27.36 -20.90
CA ARG A 45 4.02 26.74 -21.48
C ARG A 45 3.44 25.70 -20.54
N LEU A 46 2.12 25.58 -20.56
CA LEU A 46 1.38 24.58 -19.80
C LEU A 46 0.88 23.50 -20.75
N LEU A 47 1.56 22.34 -20.76
CA LEU A 47 1.24 21.24 -21.67
C LEU A 47 0.52 20.07 -20.98
N ASP A 48 0.75 19.92 -19.69
CA ASP A 48 0.14 18.91 -18.85
C ASP A 48 -1.09 19.50 -18.17
N LEU A 49 -2.26 18.92 -18.43
CA LEU A 49 -3.53 19.36 -17.86
C LEU A 49 -3.94 18.42 -16.72
N VAL A 50 -4.46 19.03 -15.66
CA VAL A 50 -5.02 18.36 -14.48
C VAL A 50 -6.43 18.91 -14.36
N LEU A 51 -7.39 18.12 -14.82
CA LEU A 51 -8.80 18.47 -14.91
C LEU A 51 -9.55 17.83 -13.76
N THR A 52 -10.26 18.62 -12.96
CA THR A 52 -10.96 18.09 -11.79
C THR A 52 -12.22 18.87 -11.45
N ASP A 53 -13.15 18.16 -10.84
CA ASP A 53 -14.39 18.61 -10.20
C ASP A 53 -14.26 18.65 -8.66
N PHE A 54 -13.07 18.37 -8.12
CA PHE A 54 -12.86 18.28 -6.69
C PHE A 54 -12.63 19.69 -6.10
N PRO A 55 -13.34 20.06 -5.02
CA PRO A 55 -13.29 21.42 -4.47
C PRO A 55 -11.98 21.73 -3.71
N HIS A 56 -11.23 20.72 -3.28
CA HIS A 56 -10.05 20.87 -2.42
C HIS A 56 -8.85 20.10 -2.97
N VAL A 57 -8.25 20.64 -4.03
CA VAL A 57 -7.02 20.13 -4.61
C VAL A 57 -5.95 21.21 -4.56
N SER A 58 -4.78 20.88 -4.02
CA SER A 58 -3.60 21.74 -4.14
C SER A 58 -2.54 21.07 -4.99
N LEU A 59 -1.85 21.89 -5.77
CA LEU A 59 -0.87 21.47 -6.75
C LEU A 59 0.43 22.25 -6.51
N ALA A 60 1.55 21.53 -6.50
CA ALA A 60 2.89 22.10 -6.38
C ALA A 60 3.85 21.36 -7.32
N ARG A 61 4.98 21.97 -7.63
CA ARG A 61 6.09 21.25 -8.28
C ARG A 61 6.65 20.24 -7.28
N ASP A 62 6.98 19.04 -7.76
CA ASP A 62 7.56 18.01 -6.89
C ASP A 62 8.99 18.40 -6.50
N ASP A 63 9.22 18.55 -5.20
CA ASP A 63 10.55 18.82 -4.64
C ASP A 63 11.50 17.63 -4.80
N VAL A 64 10.96 16.41 -5.02
CA VAL A 64 11.75 15.17 -5.07
C VAL A 64 11.22 14.22 -6.17
N PRO A 65 11.41 14.55 -7.46
CA PRO A 65 10.76 13.90 -8.60
C PRO A 65 11.18 12.44 -8.83
N LEU A 66 10.24 11.50 -8.94
CA LEU A 66 10.53 10.05 -9.08
C LEU A 66 11.42 9.68 -10.27
N VAL A 67 11.33 10.47 -11.35
CA VAL A 67 12.14 10.36 -12.56
C VAL A 67 12.90 11.67 -12.74
N ASP A 68 14.05 11.63 -13.41
CA ASP A 68 14.76 12.85 -13.79
C ASP A 68 13.81 13.82 -14.51
N GLU A 69 13.90 15.09 -14.15
CA GLU A 69 12.94 16.09 -14.61
C GLU A 69 13.14 16.37 -16.10
N ASP A 70 12.09 16.16 -16.89
CA ASP A 70 12.04 16.56 -18.29
C ASP A 70 11.80 18.09 -18.36
N PRO A 71 12.65 18.87 -19.05
CA PRO A 71 12.46 20.31 -19.23
C PRO A 71 11.09 20.71 -19.81
N TYR A 72 10.43 19.81 -20.53
CA TYR A 72 9.10 20.01 -21.12
C TYR A 72 7.96 19.53 -20.22
N HIS A 73 8.24 18.59 -19.30
CA HIS A 73 7.27 17.95 -18.40
C HIS A 73 7.76 18.04 -16.95
N PRO A 74 7.53 19.17 -16.27
CA PRO A 74 7.90 19.31 -14.87
C PRO A 74 7.10 18.31 -14.02
N ASN A 75 7.75 17.75 -13.00
CA ASN A 75 7.10 16.81 -12.10
C ASN A 75 6.12 17.54 -11.17
N ILE A 76 4.91 17.01 -11.04
CA ILE A 76 3.81 17.65 -10.31
C ILE A 76 3.46 16.80 -9.09
N GLN A 77 3.38 17.45 -7.93
CA GLN A 77 2.81 16.89 -6.71
C GLN A 77 1.37 17.37 -6.55
N LEU A 78 0.45 16.41 -6.41
CA LEU A 78 -0.97 16.67 -6.24
C LEU A 78 -1.43 16.18 -4.85
N LEU A 79 -2.07 17.07 -4.10
CA LEU A 79 -2.66 16.76 -2.80
C LEU A 79 -4.18 16.82 -2.90
N LEU A 80 -4.82 15.66 -2.71
CA LEU A 80 -6.28 15.51 -2.72
C LEU A 80 -6.80 15.26 -1.32
N SER A 81 -7.83 16.01 -0.93
CA SER A 81 -8.64 15.68 0.25
C SER A 81 -9.86 14.91 -0.20
N LEU A 82 -9.82 13.58 -0.07
CA LEU A 82 -10.95 12.71 -0.40
C LEU A 82 -11.75 12.37 0.85
N THR A 83 -13.06 12.60 0.81
CA THR A 83 -13.99 12.05 1.80
C THR A 83 -14.28 10.61 1.40
N CYS A 84 -13.67 9.65 2.11
CA CYS A 84 -13.93 8.24 1.87
C CYS A 84 -15.32 7.88 2.41
N ILE A 85 -16.23 7.52 1.52
CA ILE A 85 -17.40 6.73 1.90
C ILE A 85 -16.88 5.32 2.09
N THR A 86 -16.84 4.86 3.34
CA THR A 86 -16.40 3.51 3.67
C THR A 86 -17.39 2.50 3.10
N SER A 87 -17.18 2.04 1.88
CA SER A 87 -17.61 0.71 1.48
C SER A 87 -16.78 -0.32 2.24
N PRO A 88 -17.31 -1.51 2.57
CA PRO A 88 -16.51 -2.58 3.13
C PRO A 88 -15.40 -2.87 2.12
N THR A 89 -14.17 -2.50 2.50
CA THR A 89 -12.97 -2.80 1.72
C THR A 89 -12.98 -4.29 1.40
N LEU A 90 -12.57 -4.66 0.17
CA LEU A 90 -12.00 -5.98 -0.11
C LEU A 90 -11.17 -6.35 1.11
N SER A 91 -11.60 -7.37 1.85
CA SER A 91 -10.89 -7.81 3.04
C SER A 91 -9.53 -8.27 2.57
N SER A 92 -8.55 -7.37 2.61
CA SER A 92 -7.13 -7.72 2.61
C SER A 92 -7.03 -8.79 3.68
N ASN A 93 -6.86 -10.05 3.28
CA ASN A 93 -6.84 -11.25 4.12
C ASN A 93 -6.40 -10.85 5.51
N THR A 94 -7.39 -10.61 6.37
CA THR A 94 -7.21 -9.87 7.61
C THR A 94 -6.17 -10.64 8.36
N THR A 95 -5.00 -10.03 8.59
CA THR A 95 -3.84 -10.66 9.22
C THR A 95 -4.34 -11.52 10.36
N ALA A 96 -4.36 -12.84 10.18
CA ALA A 96 -5.04 -13.73 11.11
C ALA A 96 -4.51 -13.39 12.49
N ARG A 97 -5.42 -12.98 13.40
CA ARG A 97 -5.01 -12.66 14.76
C ARG A 97 -4.64 -13.97 15.41
N VAL A 98 -3.37 -14.11 15.79
CA VAL A 98 -2.86 -15.35 16.40
C VAL A 98 -2.70 -15.12 17.89
N TYR A 99 -2.94 -16.16 18.69
CA TYR A 99 -2.63 -16.16 20.11
C TYR A 99 -1.16 -15.81 20.36
N ASN A 100 -0.92 -14.85 21.26
CA ASN A 100 0.42 -14.45 21.66
C ASN A 100 0.81 -15.15 22.97
N PHE A 101 1.19 -16.42 22.87
CA PHE A 101 1.61 -17.21 24.03
C PHE A 101 2.78 -16.60 24.80
N ARG A 102 3.63 -15.78 24.16
CA ARG A 102 4.71 -15.06 24.87
C ARG A 102 4.18 -14.08 25.93
N LYS A 103 2.94 -13.60 25.80
CA LYS A 103 2.28 -12.68 26.75
C LYS A 103 1.07 -13.32 27.44
N ALA A 104 0.97 -14.65 27.42
CA ALA A 104 -0.12 -15.35 28.07
C ALA A 104 -0.03 -15.22 29.60
N ASP A 105 -1.17 -15.11 30.26
CA ASP A 105 -1.28 -15.26 31.71
C ASP A 105 -1.34 -16.74 32.07
N TYR A 106 -0.15 -17.34 32.17
CA TYR A 106 -0.02 -18.76 32.47
C TYR A 106 -0.57 -19.14 33.85
N VAL A 107 -0.52 -18.25 34.83
CA VAL A 107 -1.02 -18.52 36.19
C VAL A 107 -2.53 -18.78 36.14
N ASN A 108 -3.28 -17.91 35.47
CA ASN A 108 -4.72 -18.08 35.35
C ASN A 108 -5.12 -19.24 34.42
N ILE A 109 -4.33 -19.52 33.38
CA ILE A 109 -4.51 -20.73 32.56
C ILE A 109 -4.37 -21.99 33.42
N TYR A 110 -3.29 -22.10 34.19
CA TYR A 110 -3.07 -23.26 35.07
C TYR A 110 -4.16 -23.38 36.12
N ASN A 111 -4.55 -22.28 36.77
CA ASN A 111 -5.64 -22.28 37.75
C ASN A 111 -6.96 -22.73 37.12
N THR A 112 -7.26 -22.31 35.88
CA THR A 112 -8.49 -22.72 35.19
C THR A 112 -8.48 -24.22 34.88
N ILE A 113 -7.36 -24.74 34.39
CA ILE A 113 -7.20 -26.17 34.09
C ILE A 113 -7.28 -27.02 35.37
N LEU A 114 -6.64 -26.58 36.45
CA LEU A 114 -6.64 -27.27 37.74
C LEU A 114 -8.02 -27.29 38.40
N ASN A 115 -8.77 -26.19 38.30
CA ASN A 115 -10.10 -26.08 38.89
C ASN A 115 -11.23 -26.59 37.99
N THR A 116 -10.92 -27.01 36.75
CA THR A 116 -11.89 -27.62 35.87
C THR A 116 -12.18 -29.04 36.36
N ASN A 117 -13.45 -29.37 36.55
CA ASN A 117 -13.87 -30.74 36.79
C ASN A 117 -13.80 -31.53 35.48
N TRP A 118 -12.96 -32.55 35.41
CA TRP A 118 -12.76 -33.38 34.21
C TRP A 118 -13.62 -34.65 34.15
N SER A 119 -14.39 -34.95 35.19
CA SER A 119 -15.20 -36.18 35.27
C SER A 119 -16.24 -36.31 34.16
N TYR A 120 -16.62 -35.21 33.49
CA TYR A 120 -17.54 -35.24 32.37
C TYR A 120 -16.94 -35.93 31.12
N ILE A 121 -15.60 -35.99 30.99
CA ILE A 121 -14.93 -36.61 29.85
C ILE A 121 -15.21 -38.12 29.80
N GLU A 122 -15.33 -38.77 30.96
CA GLU A 122 -15.57 -40.21 31.07
C GLU A 122 -16.99 -40.62 30.66
N ASN A 123 -17.90 -39.65 30.52
CA ASN A 123 -19.30 -39.90 30.15
C ASN A 123 -19.56 -39.87 28.64
N TYR A 124 -18.55 -39.63 27.81
CA TYR A 124 -18.68 -39.68 26.36
C TYR A 124 -18.50 -41.11 25.85
N ASN A 125 -19.38 -41.52 24.93
CA ASN A 125 -19.27 -42.80 24.22
C ASN A 125 -18.34 -42.72 23.00
N ASP A 126 -18.15 -41.50 22.45
CA ASP A 126 -17.27 -41.23 21.33
C ASP A 126 -16.03 -40.47 21.80
N ILE A 127 -14.86 -40.94 21.37
CA ILE A 127 -13.57 -40.34 21.68
C ILE A 127 -13.39 -38.97 21.01
N ASP A 128 -13.98 -38.77 19.82
CA ASP A 128 -13.85 -37.52 19.08
C ASP A 128 -14.65 -36.39 19.77
N ASP A 129 -15.81 -36.73 20.35
CA ASP A 129 -16.61 -35.82 21.15
C ASP A 129 -15.92 -35.46 22.47
N ALA A 130 -15.33 -36.47 23.14
CA ALA A 130 -14.54 -36.26 24.35
C ALA A 130 -13.34 -35.34 24.09
N TYR A 131 -12.61 -35.58 22.99
CA TYR A 131 -11.49 -34.77 22.54
C TYR A 131 -11.91 -33.33 22.24
N THR A 132 -13.01 -33.15 21.51
CA THR A 132 -13.55 -31.83 21.17
C THR A 132 -13.90 -31.04 22.43
N SER A 133 -14.59 -31.67 23.38
CA SER A 133 -14.97 -31.04 24.65
C SER A 133 -13.77 -30.69 25.53
N PHE A 134 -12.72 -31.51 25.52
CA PHE A 134 -11.45 -31.18 26.17
C PHE A 134 -10.80 -29.93 25.55
N TYR A 135 -10.67 -29.90 24.22
CA TYR A 135 -10.07 -28.75 23.53
C TYR A 135 -10.91 -27.49 23.65
N ASN A 136 -12.24 -27.59 23.78
CA ASN A 136 -13.10 -26.44 24.03
C ASN A 136 -12.73 -25.74 25.36
N VAL A 137 -12.49 -26.49 26.43
CA VAL A 137 -12.03 -25.91 27.70
C VAL A 137 -10.67 -25.20 27.53
N LEU A 138 -9.73 -25.84 26.84
CA LEU A 138 -8.42 -25.24 26.56
C LEU A 138 -8.53 -23.97 25.73
N TYR A 139 -9.27 -23.98 24.61
CA TYR A 139 -9.42 -22.81 23.76
C TYR A 139 -10.21 -21.68 24.42
N ASN A 140 -11.18 -22.01 25.29
CA ASN A 140 -11.84 -21.01 26.13
C ASN A 140 -10.85 -20.35 27.09
N SER A 141 -9.98 -21.14 27.73
CA SER A 141 -8.91 -20.58 28.58
C SER A 141 -7.95 -19.70 27.78
N PHE A 142 -7.61 -20.07 26.54
CA PHE A 142 -6.74 -19.25 25.70
C PHE A 142 -7.41 -17.95 25.27
N THR A 143 -8.70 -17.99 24.97
CA THR A 143 -9.48 -16.80 24.60
C THR A 143 -9.51 -15.79 25.74
N LEU A 144 -9.59 -16.26 26.99
CA LEU A 144 -9.64 -15.41 28.18
C LEU A 144 -8.27 -14.87 28.61
N TYR A 145 -7.23 -15.70 28.52
CA TYR A 145 -5.94 -15.41 29.17
C TYR A 145 -4.76 -15.25 28.20
N VAL A 146 -4.95 -15.46 26.89
CA VAL A 146 -3.91 -15.29 25.89
C VAL A 146 -4.28 -14.12 24.97
N PRO A 147 -3.54 -13.00 25.04
CA PRO A 147 -3.83 -11.86 24.18
C PRO A 147 -3.59 -12.21 22.72
N LEU A 148 -4.42 -11.66 21.84
CA LEU A 148 -4.24 -11.79 20.39
C LEU A 148 -3.18 -10.81 19.88
N LYS A 149 -2.34 -11.25 18.94
CA LYS A 149 -1.44 -10.39 18.16
C LYS A 149 -1.81 -10.40 16.69
N SER A 150 -1.66 -9.25 16.03
CA SER A 150 -1.67 -9.21 14.56
C SER A 150 -0.41 -9.89 14.04
N ASN A 151 -0.56 -10.78 13.07
CA ASN A 151 0.56 -11.34 12.34
C ASN A 151 0.96 -10.43 11.17
N THR A 152 1.34 -9.20 11.49
CA THR A 152 1.83 -8.23 10.49
C THR A 152 3.31 -8.52 10.22
N THR A 153 3.60 -9.22 9.13
CA THR A 153 4.96 -9.36 8.62
C THR A 153 5.28 -8.17 7.73
N TYR A 154 6.28 -7.38 8.11
CA TYR A 154 6.83 -6.37 7.22
C TYR A 154 7.85 -7.03 6.31
N HIS A 155 7.52 -7.15 5.03
CA HIS A 155 8.45 -7.61 4.01
C HIS A 155 9.26 -6.41 3.52
N TYR A 156 10.49 -6.29 4.02
CA TYR A 156 11.48 -5.38 3.47
C TYR A 156 12.29 -6.08 2.39
N THR A 157 12.76 -5.31 1.41
CA THR A 157 13.64 -5.83 0.38
C THR A 157 14.98 -6.25 1.00
N VAL A 158 15.64 -7.23 0.38
CA VAL A 158 16.87 -7.84 0.94
C VAL A 158 18.05 -6.88 1.01
N TRP A 159 18.03 -5.78 0.25
CA TRP A 159 19.07 -4.75 0.25
C TRP A 159 18.81 -3.61 1.24
N PHE A 160 17.72 -3.65 2.02
CA PHE A 160 17.46 -2.63 3.03
C PHE A 160 18.28 -2.87 4.29
N THR A 161 18.98 -1.83 4.75
CA THR A 161 19.69 -1.84 6.03
C THR A 161 18.72 -1.57 7.19
N ARG A 162 19.13 -1.95 8.41
CA ARG A 162 18.39 -1.65 9.63
C ARG A 162 18.12 -0.15 9.79
N GLU A 163 19.11 0.68 9.51
CA GLU A 163 18.98 2.13 9.58
C GLU A 163 17.93 2.64 8.59
N HIS A 164 17.96 2.16 7.35
CA HIS A 164 16.98 2.55 6.33
C HIS A 164 15.55 2.14 6.73
N ILE A 165 15.39 0.96 7.32
CA ILE A 165 14.11 0.51 7.89
C ILE A 165 13.66 1.43 9.04
N CYS A 166 14.58 1.84 9.91
CA CYS A 166 14.29 2.79 10.99
C CYS A 166 13.84 4.15 10.43
N ASP A 167 14.50 4.68 9.40
CA ASP A 167 14.10 5.91 8.73
C ASP A 167 12.67 5.78 8.15
N ILE A 168 12.34 4.67 7.49
CA ILE A 168 10.98 4.42 6.95
C ILE A 168 9.93 4.44 8.07
N LYS A 169 10.22 3.78 9.20
CA LYS A 169 9.33 3.78 10.37
C LYS A 169 9.17 5.17 10.96
N LEU A 170 10.28 5.91 11.09
CA LEU A 170 10.29 7.27 11.61
C LEU A 170 9.50 8.23 10.71
N LYS A 171 9.65 8.11 9.38
CA LYS A 171 8.86 8.85 8.39
C LYS A 171 7.36 8.59 8.60
N ASN A 172 6.97 7.32 8.74
CA ASN A 172 5.57 6.97 8.96
C ASN A 172 5.03 7.49 10.30
N HIS A 173 5.87 7.50 11.34
CA HIS A 173 5.53 8.08 12.64
C HIS A 173 5.23 9.58 12.51
N TYR A 174 6.13 10.38 11.95
CA TYR A 174 5.91 11.83 11.79
C TYR A 174 4.74 12.15 10.85
N HIS A 175 4.53 11.34 9.81
CA HIS A 175 3.33 11.48 8.97
C HIS A 175 2.03 11.25 9.75
N SER A 176 2.00 10.23 10.60
CA SER A 176 0.85 9.95 11.48
C SER A 176 0.61 11.08 12.46
N GLN A 177 1.67 11.61 13.08
CA GLN A 177 1.58 12.75 13.99
C GLN A 177 1.03 13.98 13.26
N TYR A 178 1.60 14.34 12.11
CA TYR A 178 1.12 15.45 11.30
C TYR A 178 -0.35 15.33 10.91
N ARG A 179 -0.83 14.11 10.61
CA ARG A 179 -2.26 13.90 10.28
C ARG A 179 -3.19 14.28 11.44
N GLY A 180 -2.77 14.05 12.67
CA GLY A 180 -3.54 14.40 13.88
C GLY A 180 -3.32 15.83 14.36
N THR A 181 -2.08 16.31 14.39
CA THR A 181 -1.71 17.61 15.00
C THR A 181 -1.69 18.76 14.00
N LYS A 182 -1.55 18.48 12.70
CA LYS A 182 -1.28 19.44 11.63
C LYS A 182 -0.06 20.34 11.89
N SER A 183 0.87 19.88 12.71
CA SER A 183 2.09 20.62 13.08
C SER A 183 3.03 20.83 11.86
N PRO A 184 3.45 22.07 11.56
CA PRO A 184 4.44 22.35 10.52
C PRO A 184 5.79 21.67 10.77
N TYR A 185 6.16 21.50 12.05
CA TYR A 185 7.38 20.79 12.44
C TYR A 185 7.35 19.33 11.99
N ASP A 186 6.26 18.60 12.31
CA ASP A 186 6.10 17.19 11.93
C ASP A 186 6.10 17.02 10.41
N LEU A 187 5.48 17.96 9.69
CA LEU A 187 5.49 17.98 8.23
C LEU A 187 6.91 18.16 7.66
N ASN A 188 7.69 19.07 8.23
CA ASN A 188 9.06 19.32 7.78
C ASN A 188 9.95 18.09 7.98
N ILE A 189 9.89 17.46 9.16
CA ILE A 189 10.63 16.23 9.44
C ILE A 189 10.19 15.09 8.50
N PHE A 190 8.89 14.96 8.24
CA PHE A 190 8.38 14.00 7.27
C PHE A 190 8.95 14.22 5.86
N LYS A 191 9.00 15.47 5.38
CA LYS A 191 9.57 15.82 4.08
C LYS A 191 11.06 15.48 4.00
N GLU A 192 11.84 15.83 5.02
CA GLU A 192 13.26 15.51 5.11
C GLU A 192 13.52 14.00 5.09
N LEU A 193 12.77 13.23 5.90
CA LEU A 193 12.90 11.78 5.92
C LEU A 193 12.50 11.15 4.59
N ARG A 194 11.45 11.66 3.93
CA ARG A 194 11.04 11.20 2.59
C ARG A 194 12.18 11.39 1.58
N ARG A 195 12.84 12.56 1.59
CA ARG A 195 13.99 12.86 0.71
C ARG A 195 15.17 11.94 1.02
N LYS A 196 15.55 11.80 2.30
CA LYS A 196 16.64 10.92 2.76
C LYS A 196 16.40 9.47 2.32
N ILE A 197 15.20 8.94 2.59
CA ILE A 197 14.84 7.56 2.23
C ILE A 197 14.99 7.36 0.73
N LYS A 198 14.48 8.28 -0.09
CA LYS A 198 14.56 8.11 -1.54
C LYS A 198 16.00 7.99 -2.05
N VAL A 199 16.88 8.89 -1.61
CA VAL A 199 18.30 8.86 -1.99
C VAL A 199 18.94 7.55 -1.52
N ASN A 200 18.72 7.19 -0.26
CA ASN A 200 19.29 5.96 0.32
C ASN A 200 18.74 4.70 -0.33
N SER A 201 17.47 4.65 -0.73
CA SER A 201 16.89 3.49 -1.42
C SER A 201 17.60 3.24 -2.76
N LYS A 202 17.91 4.31 -3.51
CA LYS A 202 18.67 4.21 -4.77
C LYS A 202 20.08 3.70 -4.52
N LEU A 203 20.81 4.33 -3.58
CA LEU A 203 22.18 3.94 -3.23
C LEU A 203 22.28 2.48 -2.77
N LEU A 204 21.35 2.03 -1.92
CA LEU A 204 21.32 0.65 -1.43
C LEU A 204 21.05 -0.34 -2.54
N PHE A 205 20.15 0.00 -3.48
CA PHE A 205 19.90 -0.85 -4.64
C PHE A 205 21.10 -0.91 -5.57
N ASP A 206 21.74 0.23 -5.87
CA ASP A 206 22.90 0.29 -6.77
C ASP A 206 24.09 -0.50 -6.18
N SER A 207 24.33 -0.37 -4.87
CA SER A 207 25.33 -1.17 -4.15
C SER A 207 25.01 -2.66 -4.23
N TYR A 208 23.76 -3.04 -3.94
CA TYR A 208 23.31 -4.42 -4.01
C TYR A 208 23.44 -5.00 -5.43
N ALA A 209 23.10 -4.22 -6.46
CA ALA A 209 23.22 -4.64 -7.85
C ALA A 209 24.69 -4.86 -8.24
N SER A 210 25.60 -3.97 -7.80
CA SER A 210 27.04 -4.12 -8.02
C SER A 210 27.60 -5.36 -7.32
N ASP A 211 27.19 -5.60 -6.08
CA ASP A 211 27.56 -6.80 -5.31
C ASP A 211 27.00 -8.07 -5.96
N LEU A 212 25.78 -8.03 -6.50
CA LEU A 212 25.17 -9.15 -7.20
C LEU A 212 25.91 -9.48 -8.50
N GLN A 213 26.30 -8.45 -9.25
CA GLN A 213 27.07 -8.61 -10.49
C GLN A 213 28.47 -9.15 -10.23
N SER A 214 29.18 -8.64 -9.23
CA SER A 214 30.53 -9.10 -8.88
C SER A 214 30.53 -10.52 -8.30
N SER A 215 29.48 -10.90 -7.58
CA SER A 215 29.34 -12.23 -6.97
C SER A 215 28.66 -13.26 -7.87
N ILE A 216 28.36 -12.97 -9.14
CA ILE A 216 27.67 -13.91 -10.03
C ILE A 216 28.50 -15.17 -10.30
N THR A 217 29.82 -15.03 -10.40
CA THR A 217 30.76 -16.14 -10.64
C THR A 217 31.03 -16.96 -9.38
N THR A 218 30.98 -16.34 -8.20
CA THR A 218 31.29 -16.98 -6.92
C THR A 218 30.05 -17.51 -6.19
N ASN A 219 28.88 -16.90 -6.40
CA ASN A 219 27.62 -17.28 -5.78
C ASN A 219 26.41 -17.00 -6.70
N PRO A 220 26.22 -17.81 -7.76
CA PRO A 220 25.10 -17.64 -8.71
C PRO A 220 23.72 -17.83 -8.06
N LYS A 221 23.64 -18.46 -6.87
CA LYS A 221 22.36 -18.68 -6.17
C LYS A 221 21.69 -17.35 -5.77
N LYS A 222 22.45 -16.33 -5.38
CA LYS A 222 21.94 -15.00 -5.03
C LYS A 222 21.26 -14.33 -6.23
N PHE A 223 21.89 -14.42 -7.40
CA PHE A 223 21.33 -13.91 -8.64
C PHE A 223 20.00 -14.58 -8.98
N TRP A 224 19.96 -15.92 -8.96
CA TRP A 224 18.72 -16.64 -9.25
C TRP A 224 17.64 -16.44 -8.19
N GLN A 225 18.00 -16.19 -6.93
CA GLN A 225 17.05 -15.79 -5.90
C GLN A 225 16.41 -14.44 -6.23
N PHE A 226 17.21 -13.44 -6.60
CA PHE A 226 16.70 -12.13 -7.04
C PHE A 226 15.77 -12.27 -8.25
N VAL A 227 16.15 -13.03 -9.26
CA VAL A 227 15.32 -13.26 -10.46
C VAL A 227 13.99 -13.92 -10.12
N ARG A 228 13.97 -14.89 -9.19
CA ARG A 228 12.72 -15.54 -8.75
C ARG A 228 11.80 -14.56 -8.03
N THR A 229 12.34 -13.76 -7.11
CA THR A 229 11.56 -12.75 -6.38
C THR A 229 11.02 -11.66 -7.31
N ALA A 230 11.76 -11.27 -8.35
CA ALA A 230 11.29 -10.29 -9.34
C ALA A 230 10.18 -10.84 -10.26
N LYS A 231 10.12 -12.17 -10.46
CA LYS A 231 9.09 -12.82 -11.30
C LYS A 231 7.82 -13.21 -10.54
N SER A 232 7.87 -13.33 -9.22
CA SER A 232 6.73 -13.81 -8.41
C SER A 232 5.61 -12.79 -8.19
N ASP A 233 5.75 -11.56 -8.69
CA ASP A 233 4.81 -10.45 -8.41
C ASP A 233 3.68 -10.32 -9.45
N THR A 234 3.39 -11.38 -10.22
CA THR A 234 2.15 -11.46 -11.00
C THR A 234 1.03 -11.93 -10.08
N GLY A 235 0.59 -11.06 -9.16
CA GLY A 235 -0.59 -11.29 -8.36
C GLY A 235 -1.82 -11.40 -9.26
N ALA A 236 -2.22 -12.63 -9.58
CA ALA A 236 -3.51 -12.86 -10.22
C ALA A 236 -4.60 -12.37 -9.24
N PRO A 237 -5.62 -11.62 -9.72
CA PRO A 237 -6.71 -11.17 -8.86
C PRO A 237 -7.42 -12.37 -8.23
N GLY A 238 -7.62 -12.35 -6.91
CA GLY A 238 -8.27 -13.43 -6.15
C GLY A 238 -9.76 -13.58 -6.40
N SER A 239 -10.36 -12.66 -7.17
CA SER A 239 -11.73 -12.76 -7.66
C SER A 239 -11.84 -12.06 -9.00
N ILE A 240 -12.41 -12.71 -10.01
CA ILE A 240 -12.75 -12.08 -11.29
C ILE A 240 -14.25 -12.19 -11.53
N THR A 241 -14.86 -11.15 -12.08
CA THR A 241 -16.24 -11.24 -12.56
C THR A 241 -16.20 -11.74 -14.00
N SER A 242 -16.85 -12.87 -14.26
CA SER A 242 -17.02 -13.41 -15.61
C SER A 242 -17.75 -12.42 -16.51
N THR A 243 -17.57 -12.53 -17.83
CA THR A 243 -18.30 -11.73 -18.83
C THR A 243 -19.82 -11.89 -18.74
N LYS A 244 -20.30 -12.89 -18.00
CA LYS A 244 -21.72 -13.16 -17.69
C LYS A 244 -22.21 -12.59 -16.35
N GLY A 245 -21.36 -11.86 -15.63
CA GLY A 245 -21.72 -11.22 -14.35
C GLY A 245 -21.56 -12.11 -13.10
N GLU A 246 -20.98 -13.31 -13.24
CA GLU A 246 -20.76 -14.23 -12.11
C GLU A 246 -19.42 -13.94 -11.42
N LEU A 247 -19.40 -13.96 -10.09
CA LEU A 247 -18.20 -13.78 -9.27
C LEU A 247 -17.45 -15.10 -9.14
N LEU A 248 -16.20 -15.16 -9.64
CA LEU A 248 -15.34 -16.35 -9.56
C LEU A 248 -14.27 -16.13 -8.49
N GLU A 249 -14.38 -16.83 -7.36
CA GLU A 249 -13.47 -16.69 -6.22
C GLU A 249 -12.46 -17.86 -6.09
N GLN A 250 -12.71 -18.98 -6.76
CA GLN A 250 -11.81 -20.15 -6.69
C GLN A 250 -10.70 -20.08 -7.75
N PRO A 251 -9.41 -20.25 -7.37
CA PRO A 251 -8.28 -20.11 -8.29
C PRO A 251 -8.39 -20.95 -9.58
N LEU A 252 -8.93 -22.17 -9.48
CA LEU A 252 -9.13 -23.04 -10.64
C LEU A 252 -10.23 -22.53 -11.59
N ALA A 253 -11.30 -21.93 -11.03
CA ALA A 253 -12.37 -21.33 -11.82
C ALA A 253 -11.91 -20.05 -12.54
N ILE A 254 -11.01 -19.29 -11.91
CA ILE A 254 -10.39 -18.09 -12.50
C ILE A 254 -9.52 -18.48 -13.71
N VAL A 255 -8.71 -19.54 -13.59
CA VAL A 255 -7.84 -20.02 -14.68
C VAL A 255 -8.66 -20.52 -15.87
N ASN A 256 -9.75 -21.25 -15.62
CA ASN A 256 -10.60 -21.81 -16.66
C ASN A 256 -11.47 -20.76 -17.38
N ALA A 257 -11.64 -19.55 -16.82
CA ALA A 257 -12.39 -18.47 -17.45
C ALA A 257 -11.63 -17.78 -18.60
N PHE A 258 -10.33 -18.06 -18.76
CA PHE A 258 -9.48 -17.52 -19.83
C PHE A 258 -9.28 -18.48 -21.02
N GLN A 259 -9.89 -19.67 -20.99
CA GLN A 259 -9.95 -20.61 -22.13
C GLN A 259 -11.21 -20.37 -22.95
#